data_AF-A0A0K9NH78-F1
#
_entry.id   AF-A0A0K9NH78-F1
#
_cell.length_a   1.000
_cell.length_b   1.000
_cell.length_c   1.000
_cell.angle_alpha   90.00
_cell.angle_beta   90.00
_cell.angle_gamma   90.00
#
_symmetry.space_group_name_H-M   'P 1'
#
loop_
_entity.id
_entity.type
_entity.pdbx_description
1 polymer ?
#
loop_
_entity_poly.entity_id
_entity_poly.type
_entity_poly.pdbx_seq_one_letter_code
_entity_poly.pdbx_strand_id
1 'polypeptide(L)'
;MKKYLSRITSSLMIALILSILMFSTIAKANEEFKLYPETQAAIEDASQRNLVDKAFINNVIDLFNKEIHTNSEELNEFVNEALIQSIEMNKKTNEELKMAQENANALVESQENKAAITRVNPIDAARTAYYAGILMVESKGCTQTAKYMRHADQNNPPTYYNRNDDWASKCAFVQELFDKIELQFNIEIAQTGKLQGSVYGTFAYTIANSSLDQYTALHNVNYQVAFKKQSNGYAATYYITDVYDFAWGKYDSLAVGFGNNYCYAMQTLGLIHPFKISIVYAL
;
A
#
# COMPACT_ATOMS: atom_id res chain seq x y z
N MET A 1 93.05 17.54 34.64
CA MET A 1 92.16 17.89 35.77
C MET A 1 90.89 17.06 35.65
N LYS A 2 90.48 16.40 36.74
CA LYS A 2 89.21 15.66 37.02
C LYS A 2 87.97 16.23 36.28
N LYS A 3 86.91 15.53 35.85
CA LYS A 3 86.30 14.20 36.12
C LYS A 3 85.10 14.01 35.13
N TYR A 4 84.84 12.75 34.72
CA TYR A 4 83.54 12.03 34.56
C TYR A 4 82.39 12.62 33.71
N LEU A 5 81.88 11.98 32.63
CA LEU A 5 81.08 10.74 32.48
C LEU A 5 79.68 10.73 33.14
N SER A 6 78.62 10.84 32.32
CA SER A 6 77.27 10.26 32.51
C SER A 6 76.40 10.54 31.26
N ARG A 7 76.35 9.62 30.28
CA ARG A 7 75.28 8.60 30.04
C ARG A 7 73.99 9.17 29.41
N ILE A 8 73.74 8.91 28.12
CA ILE A 8 72.87 7.83 27.56
C ILE A 8 71.38 8.16 27.81
N THR A 9 70.56 8.49 26.81
CA THR A 9 69.83 7.55 25.91
C THR A 9 69.22 8.30 24.71
N SER A 10 69.46 7.84 23.48
CA SER A 10 68.46 7.18 22.58
C SER A 10 67.54 8.15 21.80
N SER A 11 67.27 8.07 20.50
CA SER A 11 67.66 7.24 19.35
C SER A 11 67.10 8.02 18.14
N LEU A 12 67.89 8.38 17.12
CA LEU A 12 68.07 7.70 15.83
C LEU A 12 66.78 7.31 15.05
N MET A 13 66.87 7.55 13.73
CA MET A 13 66.04 7.12 12.58
C MET A 13 64.91 8.07 12.16
N ILE A 14 65.08 8.88 11.11
CA ILE A 14 65.07 8.54 9.67
C ILE A 14 63.74 7.90 9.24
N ALA A 15 62.93 8.64 8.48
CA ALA A 15 62.39 8.15 7.21
C ALA A 15 61.57 9.24 6.49
N LEU A 16 62.02 9.50 5.26
CA LEU A 16 61.30 10.05 4.12
C LEU A 16 59.86 9.50 4.06
N ILE A 17 58.84 10.37 4.04
CA ILE A 17 57.52 10.01 3.51
C ILE A 17 57.17 11.04 2.44
N LEU A 18 57.26 10.56 1.20
CA LEU A 18 56.65 11.17 0.04
C LEU A 18 55.18 11.46 0.34
N SER A 19 54.81 12.72 0.17
CA SER A 19 53.45 13.18 0.01
C SER A 19 52.82 12.53 -1.23
N ILE A 20 52.29 11.32 -1.06
CA ILE A 20 51.17 10.85 -1.89
C ILE A 20 49.94 11.44 -1.21
N LEU A 21 49.40 12.49 -1.81
CA LEU A 21 48.00 12.88 -1.65
C LEU A 21 47.16 11.66 -2.09
N MET A 22 46.93 10.74 -1.16
CA MET A 22 45.82 9.80 -1.25
C MET A 22 44.58 10.67 -1.03
N PHE A 23 44.13 11.33 -2.10
CA PHE A 23 42.69 11.48 -2.25
C PHE A 23 42.17 10.06 -2.17
N SER A 24 41.54 9.71 -1.05
CA SER A 24 40.56 8.65 -1.06
C SER A 24 39.49 9.12 -2.05
N THR A 25 39.69 8.84 -3.33
CA THR A 25 38.56 8.62 -4.21
C THR A 25 37.79 7.51 -3.53
N ILE A 26 36.76 7.89 -2.76
CA ILE A 26 35.61 7.03 -2.60
C ILE A 26 35.10 6.92 -4.04
N ALA A 27 35.65 5.95 -4.77
CA ALA A 27 34.94 5.38 -5.89
C ALA A 27 33.68 4.84 -5.24
N LYS A 28 32.62 5.66 -5.20
CA LYS A 28 31.27 5.13 -5.26
C LYS A 28 31.23 4.46 -6.62
N ALA A 29 31.69 3.21 -6.67
CA ALA A 29 31.09 2.28 -7.59
C ALA A 29 29.61 2.33 -7.22
N ASN A 30 28.84 3.10 -7.99
CA ASN A 30 27.42 2.83 -8.13
C ASN A 30 27.38 1.44 -8.74
N GLU A 31 27.51 0.41 -7.91
CA GLU A 31 27.02 -0.90 -8.30
C GLU A 31 25.53 -0.70 -8.53
N GLU A 32 25.16 -0.63 -9.81
CA GLU A 32 23.76 -0.66 -10.20
C GLU A 32 23.28 -2.07 -9.87
N PHE A 33 22.55 -2.20 -8.75
CA PHE A 33 22.01 -3.47 -8.30
C PHE A 33 21.04 -4.00 -9.36
N LYS A 34 21.21 -5.26 -9.76
CA LYS A 34 20.47 -5.84 -10.86
C LYS A 34 19.39 -6.78 -10.33
N LEU A 35 18.16 -6.54 -10.76
CA LEU A 35 17.14 -7.58 -10.71
C LEU A 35 17.59 -8.74 -11.61
N TYR A 36 17.49 -9.95 -11.08
CA TYR A 36 17.74 -11.13 -11.88
C TYR A 36 16.59 -11.34 -12.87
N PRO A 37 16.84 -11.94 -14.04
CA PRO A 37 15.81 -12.19 -15.04
C PRO A 37 14.58 -12.93 -14.49
N GLU A 38 14.77 -13.87 -13.57
CA GLU A 38 13.71 -14.62 -12.90
C GLU A 38 12.84 -13.73 -12.01
N THR A 39 13.43 -12.81 -11.24
CA THR A 39 12.70 -11.87 -10.40
C THR A 39 11.90 -10.91 -11.26
N GLN A 40 12.51 -10.39 -12.34
CA GLN A 40 11.82 -9.52 -13.29
C GLN A 40 10.62 -10.24 -13.95
N ALA A 41 10.81 -11.48 -14.40
CA ALA A 41 9.75 -12.29 -14.98
C ALA A 41 8.61 -12.56 -13.97
N ALA A 42 8.93 -12.80 -12.70
CA ALA A 42 7.95 -13.00 -11.64
C ALA A 42 7.12 -11.73 -11.37
N ILE A 43 7.75 -10.55 -11.36
CA ILE A 43 7.05 -9.26 -11.23
C ILE A 43 6.10 -9.06 -12.42
N GLU A 44 6.56 -9.36 -13.63
CA GLU A 44 5.77 -9.21 -14.85
C GLU A 44 4.56 -10.16 -14.88
N ASP A 45 4.74 -11.44 -14.57
CA ASP A 45 3.64 -12.43 -14.46
C ASP A 45 2.61 -11.99 -13.42
N ALA A 46 3.06 -11.65 -12.21
CA ALA A 46 2.17 -11.22 -11.13
C ALA A 46 1.38 -9.97 -11.51
N SER A 47 2.03 -9.03 -12.21
CA SER A 47 1.37 -7.80 -12.67
C SER A 47 0.34 -8.05 -13.75
N GLN A 48 0.65 -8.89 -14.75
CA GLN A 48 -0.29 -9.25 -15.81
C GLN A 48 -1.53 -9.95 -15.26
N ARG A 49 -1.38 -10.65 -14.14
CA ARG A 49 -2.46 -11.37 -13.44
C ARG A 49 -3.18 -10.51 -12.39
N ASN A 50 -2.87 -9.21 -12.29
CA ASN A 50 -3.40 -8.29 -11.27
C ASN A 50 -3.21 -8.81 -9.83
N LEU A 51 -2.09 -9.49 -9.58
CA LEU A 51 -1.69 -10.03 -8.27
C LEU A 51 -0.71 -9.12 -7.52
N VAL A 52 -0.33 -7.98 -8.10
CA VAL A 52 0.52 -6.98 -7.46
C VAL A 52 0.29 -5.60 -8.06
N ASP A 53 0.48 -4.55 -7.26
CA ASP A 53 0.63 -3.19 -7.79
C ASP A 53 2.11 -2.91 -8.11
N LYS A 54 2.42 -2.68 -9.39
CA LYS A 54 3.78 -2.35 -9.83
C LYS A 54 4.37 -1.15 -9.09
N ALA A 55 3.55 -0.17 -8.69
CA ALA A 55 4.04 0.99 -7.96
C ALA A 55 4.60 0.60 -6.58
N PHE A 56 3.99 -0.37 -5.90
CA PHE A 56 4.52 -0.87 -4.63
C PHE A 56 5.87 -1.57 -4.82
N ILE A 57 5.98 -2.46 -5.81
CA ILE A 57 7.25 -3.16 -6.10
C ILE A 57 8.35 -2.19 -6.52
N ASN A 58 8.03 -1.20 -7.36
CA ASN A 58 8.98 -0.15 -7.72
C ASN A 58 9.43 0.64 -6.48
N ASN A 59 8.51 0.98 -5.57
CA ASN A 59 8.89 1.63 -4.31
C ASN A 59 9.78 0.73 -3.44
N VAL A 60 9.59 -0.59 -3.43
CA VAL A 60 10.47 -1.54 -2.71
C VAL A 60 11.90 -1.53 -3.31
N ILE A 61 12.00 -1.53 -4.64
CA ILE A 61 13.28 -1.42 -5.35
C ILE A 61 13.94 -0.07 -5.05
N ASP A 62 13.19 1.02 -5.12
CA ASP A 62 13.69 2.37 -4.81
C ASP A 62 14.13 2.48 -3.35
N LEU A 63 13.37 1.89 -2.43
CA LEU A 63 13.68 1.84 -1.01
C LEU A 63 15.02 1.14 -0.76
N PHE A 64 15.30 0.07 -1.50
CA PHE A 64 16.60 -0.62 -1.45
C PHE A 64 17.73 0.24 -2.01
N ASN A 65 17.50 0.95 -3.12
CA ASN A 65 18.51 1.75 -3.81
C ASN A 65 18.89 3.05 -3.07
N LYS A 66 18.12 3.49 -2.07
CA LYS A 66 18.36 4.75 -1.32
C LYS A 66 19.57 4.71 -0.37
N GLU A 67 20.11 3.55 -0.01
CA GLU A 67 21.28 3.41 0.88
C GLU A 67 22.43 2.64 0.24
N ILE A 68 23.64 2.94 0.68
CA ILE A 68 24.88 2.36 0.14
C ILE A 68 25.31 1.24 1.07
N HIS A 69 25.58 0.07 0.49
CA HIS A 69 26.02 -1.22 1.07
C HIS A 69 24.95 -2.31 1.09
N THR A 70 24.67 -2.84 -0.09
CA THR A 70 23.98 -4.12 -0.30
C THR A 70 24.49 -4.72 -1.61
N ASN A 71 24.05 -5.91 -2.00
CA ASN A 71 24.41 -6.56 -3.28
C ASN A 71 23.14 -6.97 -4.05
N SER A 72 23.29 -7.44 -5.29
CA SER A 72 22.13 -7.83 -6.12
C SER A 72 21.34 -9.02 -5.52
N GLU A 73 21.97 -9.92 -4.78
CA GLU A 73 21.28 -11.04 -4.14
C GLU A 73 20.30 -10.54 -3.07
N GLU A 74 20.73 -9.62 -2.21
CA GLU A 74 19.87 -9.01 -1.19
C GLU A 74 18.70 -8.21 -1.80
N LEU A 75 18.91 -7.54 -2.95
CA LEU A 75 17.84 -6.86 -3.68
C LEU A 75 16.77 -7.87 -4.11
N ASN A 76 17.20 -8.95 -4.76
CA ASN A 76 16.30 -9.95 -5.29
C ASN A 76 15.58 -10.70 -4.17
N GLU A 77 16.24 -11.00 -3.05
CA GLU A 77 15.59 -11.58 -1.87
C GLU A 77 14.50 -10.64 -1.32
N PHE A 78 14.81 -9.34 -1.15
CA PHE A 78 13.84 -8.37 -0.65
C PHE A 78 12.62 -8.23 -1.55
N VAL A 79 12.87 -8.11 -2.86
CA VAL A 79 11.81 -7.95 -3.85
C VAL A 79 10.96 -9.20 -3.95
N ASN A 80 11.57 -10.40 -3.91
CA ASN A 80 10.82 -11.65 -3.95
C ASN A 80 9.99 -11.87 -2.67
N GLU A 81 10.52 -11.56 -1.49
CA GLU A 81 9.74 -11.60 -0.23
C GLU A 81 8.52 -10.68 -0.33
N ALA A 82 8.75 -9.42 -0.71
CA ALA A 82 7.68 -8.44 -0.85
C ALA A 82 6.64 -8.86 -1.92
N LEU A 83 7.10 -9.42 -3.04
CA LEU A 83 6.26 -9.90 -4.13
C LEU A 83 5.38 -11.08 -3.70
N ILE A 84 5.94 -12.08 -3.00
CA ILE A 84 5.20 -13.26 -2.54
C ILE A 84 4.07 -12.85 -1.59
N GLN A 85 4.36 -11.99 -0.62
CA GLN A 85 3.35 -11.47 0.31
C GLN A 85 2.28 -10.64 -0.42
N SER A 86 2.70 -9.78 -1.37
CA SER A 86 1.77 -9.04 -2.23
C SER A 86 0.85 -9.97 -3.03
N ILE A 87 1.38 -11.05 -3.60
CA ILE A 87 0.59 -12.03 -4.34
C ILE A 87 -0.45 -12.70 -3.44
N GLU A 88 -0.06 -13.13 -2.25
CA GLU A 88 -0.97 -13.75 -1.27
C GLU A 88 -2.10 -12.78 -0.89
N MET A 89 -1.73 -11.54 -0.53
CA MET A 89 -2.67 -10.50 -0.16
C MET A 89 -3.67 -10.19 -1.30
N ASN A 90 -3.18 -10.03 -2.53
CA ASN A 90 -4.01 -9.71 -3.68
C ASN A 90 -4.90 -10.88 -4.12
N LYS A 91 -4.48 -12.14 -3.94
CA LYS A 91 -5.35 -13.30 -4.17
C LYS A 91 -6.59 -13.22 -3.29
N LYS A 92 -6.40 -12.96 -1.99
CA LYS A 92 -7.49 -12.79 -1.04
C LYS A 92 -8.42 -11.65 -1.43
N THR A 93 -7.89 -10.48 -1.79
CA THR A 93 -8.71 -9.34 -2.23
C THR A 93 -9.43 -9.62 -3.56
N ASN A 94 -8.81 -10.36 -4.47
CA ASN A 94 -9.46 -10.74 -5.73
C ASN A 94 -10.59 -11.77 -5.49
N GLU A 95 -10.47 -12.64 -4.50
CA GLU A 95 -11.56 -13.53 -4.05
C GLU A 95 -12.70 -12.72 -3.41
N GLU A 96 -12.38 -11.75 -2.55
CA GLU A 96 -13.36 -10.79 -1.98
C GLU A 96 -14.11 -10.05 -3.09
N LEU A 97 -13.40 -9.57 -4.13
CA LEU A 97 -13.99 -8.88 -5.27
C LEU A 97 -14.94 -9.80 -6.05
N LYS A 98 -14.50 -11.03 -6.31
CA LYS A 98 -15.32 -12.04 -7.00
C LYS A 98 -16.62 -12.29 -6.24
N MET A 99 -16.55 -12.49 -4.93
CA MET A 99 -17.74 -12.68 -4.09
C MET A 99 -18.66 -11.45 -4.12
N ALA A 100 -18.10 -10.24 -4.05
CA ALA A 100 -18.87 -9.00 -4.14
C ALA A 100 -19.60 -8.87 -5.49
N GLN A 101 -18.93 -9.23 -6.60
CA GLN A 101 -19.51 -9.24 -7.94
C GLN A 101 -20.61 -10.30 -8.09
N GLU A 102 -20.41 -11.51 -7.57
CA GLU A 102 -21.42 -12.57 -7.54
C GLU A 102 -22.67 -12.13 -6.77
N ASN A 103 -22.48 -11.49 -5.61
CA ASN A 103 -23.58 -10.92 -4.82
C ASN A 103 -24.32 -9.80 -5.57
N ALA A 104 -23.60 -8.92 -6.27
CA ALA A 104 -24.21 -7.87 -7.07
C ALA A 104 -25.04 -8.45 -8.24
N ASN A 105 -24.55 -9.47 -8.92
CA ASN A 105 -25.28 -10.14 -10.01
C ASN A 105 -26.54 -10.85 -9.49
N ALA A 106 -26.44 -11.54 -8.35
CA ALA A 106 -27.59 -12.19 -7.73
C ALA A 106 -28.69 -11.19 -7.33
N LEU A 107 -28.32 -9.97 -6.91
CA LEU A 107 -29.29 -8.91 -6.63
C LEU A 107 -30.07 -8.51 -7.89
N VAL A 108 -29.40 -8.37 -9.03
CA VAL A 108 -30.03 -8.04 -10.33
C VAL A 108 -30.98 -9.16 -10.76
N GLU A 109 -30.53 -10.41 -10.76
CA GLU A 109 -31.34 -11.57 -11.14
C GLU A 109 -32.59 -11.71 -10.25
N SER A 110 -32.46 -11.44 -8.95
CA SER A 110 -33.59 -11.49 -8.01
C SER A 110 -34.67 -10.44 -8.31
N GLN A 111 -34.30 -9.34 -8.97
CA GLN A 111 -35.20 -8.22 -9.29
C GLN A 111 -35.83 -8.39 -10.67
N GLU A 112 -35.10 -8.92 -11.65
CA GLU A 112 -35.69 -9.32 -12.94
C GLU A 112 -36.83 -10.33 -12.75
N ASN A 113 -36.66 -11.27 -11.82
CA ASN A 113 -37.70 -12.23 -11.45
C ASN A 113 -38.92 -11.59 -10.75
N LYS A 114 -38.79 -10.40 -10.15
CA LYS A 114 -39.88 -9.63 -9.51
C LYS A 114 -40.54 -8.60 -10.44
N ALA A 115 -39.79 -8.07 -11.41
CA ALA A 115 -40.20 -6.97 -12.30
C ALA A 115 -41.14 -7.37 -13.46
N ALA A 116 -41.68 -8.60 -13.46
CA ALA A 116 -42.78 -9.00 -14.33
C ALA A 116 -44.07 -8.17 -14.12
N ILE A 117 -44.10 -7.27 -13.13
CA ILE A 117 -45.25 -6.46 -12.75
C ILE A 117 -44.79 -4.99 -12.55
N THR A 118 -45.21 -4.11 -13.47
CA THR A 118 -45.19 -2.63 -13.44
C THR A 118 -43.87 -1.90 -13.80
N ARG A 119 -43.91 -1.10 -14.89
CA ARG A 119 -42.82 -0.22 -15.35
C ARG A 119 -43.18 1.27 -15.17
N VAL A 120 -42.43 1.95 -14.31
CA VAL A 120 -42.14 3.40 -14.39
C VAL A 120 -40.62 3.49 -14.54
N ASN A 121 -40.09 4.34 -15.44
CA ASN A 121 -38.67 4.41 -15.79
C ASN A 121 -37.76 4.54 -14.54
N PRO A 122 -37.21 3.42 -14.01
CA PRO A 122 -36.62 3.40 -12.68
C PRO A 122 -35.13 3.80 -12.71
N ILE A 123 -34.52 3.77 -13.90
CA ILE A 123 -33.10 4.01 -14.13
C ILE A 123 -32.76 5.49 -13.91
N ASP A 124 -33.50 6.40 -14.54
CA ASP A 124 -33.23 7.85 -14.44
C ASP A 124 -33.44 8.36 -13.02
N ALA A 125 -34.47 7.85 -12.34
CA ALA A 125 -34.73 8.17 -10.94
C ALA A 125 -33.63 7.63 -10.01
N ALA A 126 -33.19 6.37 -10.21
CA ALA A 126 -32.11 5.77 -9.44
C ALA A 126 -30.79 6.53 -9.63
N ARG A 127 -30.43 6.87 -10.87
CA ARG A 127 -29.23 7.67 -11.18
C ARG A 127 -29.31 9.06 -10.55
N THR A 128 -30.44 9.75 -10.69
CA THR A 128 -30.63 11.08 -10.07
C THR A 128 -30.43 11.03 -8.56
N ALA A 129 -31.04 10.03 -7.91
CA ALA A 129 -30.92 9.84 -6.47
C ALA A 129 -29.48 9.50 -6.07
N TYR A 130 -28.80 8.64 -6.84
CA TYR A 130 -27.40 8.28 -6.63
C TYR A 130 -26.46 9.48 -6.69
N TYR A 131 -26.58 10.31 -7.73
CA TYR A 131 -25.76 11.51 -7.86
C TYR A 131 -26.07 12.57 -6.80
N ALA A 132 -27.34 12.71 -6.39
CA ALA A 132 -27.68 13.54 -5.23
C ALA A 132 -27.03 13.00 -3.94
N GLY A 133 -26.99 11.67 -3.79
CA GLY A 133 -26.28 11.00 -2.72
C GLY A 133 -24.78 11.30 -2.72
N ILE A 134 -24.12 11.21 -3.88
CA ILE A 134 -22.70 11.54 -4.04
C ILE A 134 -22.42 12.97 -3.54
N LEU A 135 -23.24 13.95 -3.93
CA LEU A 135 -23.08 15.34 -3.50
C LEU A 135 -23.28 15.49 -1.98
N MET A 136 -24.21 14.72 -1.40
CA MET A 136 -24.43 14.72 0.05
C MET A 136 -23.22 14.16 0.80
N VAL A 137 -22.66 13.03 0.34
CA VAL A 137 -21.44 12.42 0.89
C VAL A 137 -20.28 13.40 0.82
N GLU A 138 -20.08 14.06 -0.32
CA GLU A 138 -19.06 15.08 -0.51
C GLU A 138 -19.26 16.28 0.44
N SER A 139 -20.51 16.74 0.63
CA SER A 139 -20.84 17.84 1.56
C SER A 139 -20.56 17.52 3.04
N LYS A 140 -20.44 16.23 3.37
CA LYS A 140 -20.12 15.74 4.72
C LYS A 140 -18.61 15.57 4.94
N GLY A 141 -17.80 15.97 3.96
CA GLY A 141 -16.35 15.84 3.99
C GLY A 141 -15.84 14.47 3.52
N CYS A 142 -16.72 13.59 3.03
CA CYS A 142 -16.36 12.27 2.53
C CYS A 142 -15.98 12.30 1.04
N THR A 143 -14.99 13.13 0.70
CA THR A 143 -14.62 13.41 -0.69
C THR A 143 -14.10 12.18 -1.43
N GLN A 144 -13.35 11.30 -0.77
CA GLN A 144 -12.84 10.11 -1.41
C GLN A 144 -13.94 9.08 -1.63
N THR A 145 -14.80 8.89 -0.64
CA THR A 145 -15.99 8.04 -0.76
C THR A 145 -16.83 8.46 -1.97
N ALA A 146 -17.06 9.77 -2.15
CA ALA A 146 -17.76 10.31 -3.32
C ALA A 146 -17.04 9.98 -4.65
N LYS A 147 -15.71 10.00 -4.71
CA LYS A 147 -14.96 9.57 -5.90
C LYS A 147 -15.13 8.08 -6.19
N TYR A 148 -15.09 7.23 -5.16
CA TYR A 148 -15.32 5.78 -5.29
C TYR A 148 -16.73 5.47 -5.78
N MET A 149 -17.72 6.21 -5.30
CA MET A 149 -19.08 6.11 -5.82
C MET A 149 -19.19 6.51 -7.30
N ARG A 150 -18.56 7.61 -7.72
CA ARG A 150 -18.55 8.00 -9.15
C ARG A 150 -17.84 6.95 -9.99
N HIS A 151 -16.77 6.37 -9.47
CA HIS A 151 -16.01 5.32 -10.15
C HIS A 151 -16.85 4.06 -10.37
N ALA A 152 -17.70 3.72 -9.40
CA ALA A 152 -18.58 2.57 -9.46
C ALA A 152 -19.61 2.59 -10.61
N ASP A 153 -20.03 3.79 -11.07
CA ASP A 153 -20.97 3.98 -12.19
C ASP A 153 -20.25 3.84 -13.54
N GLN A 154 -19.48 2.76 -13.66
CA GLN A 154 -18.83 2.31 -14.88
C GLN A 154 -19.18 0.85 -15.07
N ASN A 155 -19.35 0.42 -16.32
CA ASN A 155 -19.50 -1.01 -16.60
C ASN A 155 -18.15 -1.71 -16.38
N ASN A 156 -18.10 -2.62 -15.40
CA ASN A 156 -16.87 -3.30 -14.96
C ASN A 156 -15.72 -2.32 -14.58
N PRO A 157 -15.87 -1.59 -13.46
CA PRO A 157 -14.93 -0.57 -13.04
C PRO A 157 -13.54 -1.19 -12.79
N PRO A 158 -12.46 -0.61 -13.36
CA PRO A 158 -11.10 -1.11 -13.12
C PRO A 158 -10.68 -0.83 -11.67
N THR A 159 -9.53 -1.37 -11.27
CA THR A 159 -8.92 -1.03 -9.98
C THR A 159 -8.76 0.49 -9.83
N TYR A 160 -9.18 1.05 -8.71
CA TYR A 160 -8.96 2.44 -8.38
C TYR A 160 -7.61 2.58 -7.66
N TYR A 161 -6.69 3.38 -8.22
CA TYR A 161 -5.35 3.58 -7.68
C TYR A 161 -5.22 4.92 -6.95
N ASN A 162 -4.66 4.91 -5.74
CA ASN A 162 -4.16 6.09 -5.03
C ASN A 162 -2.67 5.84 -4.76
N ARG A 163 -1.78 6.70 -5.24
CA ARG A 163 -0.34 6.44 -5.25
C ARG A 163 0.44 7.68 -4.85
N ASN A 164 1.07 7.62 -3.68
CA ASN A 164 1.85 8.71 -3.11
C ASN A 164 1.11 10.07 -3.09
N ASP A 165 -0.23 10.02 -2.96
CA ASP A 165 -1.09 11.20 -2.85
C ASP A 165 -1.53 11.41 -1.39
N ASP A 166 -2.22 12.52 -1.14
CA ASP A 166 -2.70 12.88 0.20
C ASP A 166 -3.63 11.82 0.80
N TRP A 167 -4.40 11.12 -0.04
CA TRP A 167 -5.28 10.05 0.43
C TRP A 167 -4.49 8.82 0.86
N ALA A 168 -3.48 8.43 0.06
CA ALA A 168 -2.59 7.33 0.38
C ALA A 168 -1.79 7.59 1.66
N SER A 169 -1.29 8.83 1.82
CA SER A 169 -0.63 9.29 3.03
C SER A 169 -1.56 9.19 4.25
N LYS A 170 -2.77 9.73 4.13
CA LYS A 170 -3.78 9.73 5.20
C LYS A 170 -4.16 8.31 5.63
N CYS A 171 -4.25 7.37 4.70
CA CYS A 171 -4.53 5.96 5.00
C CYS A 171 -3.35 5.26 5.66
N ALA A 172 -2.12 5.51 5.21
CA ALA A 172 -0.92 4.91 5.79
C ALA A 172 -0.66 5.36 7.25
N PHE A 173 -1.06 6.59 7.61
CA PHE A 173 -0.76 7.22 8.91
C PHE A 173 -1.91 7.23 9.91
N VAL A 174 -2.82 6.26 9.87
CA VAL A 174 -3.74 6.04 11.00
C VAL A 174 -2.97 5.46 12.18
N GLN A 175 -3.09 6.07 13.36
CA GLN A 175 -2.29 5.72 14.54
C GLN A 175 -2.46 4.24 14.92
N GLU A 176 -3.68 3.72 14.92
CA GLU A 176 -3.97 2.34 15.28
C GLU A 176 -3.46 1.33 14.24
N LEU A 177 -3.38 1.74 12.97
CA LEU A 177 -2.71 0.94 11.94
C LEU A 177 -1.19 0.96 12.16
N PHE A 178 -0.63 2.13 12.46
CA PHE A 178 0.78 2.29 12.80
C PHE A 178 1.16 1.44 14.00
N ASP A 179 0.43 1.49 15.12
CA ASP A 179 0.71 0.72 16.34
C ASP A 179 0.73 -0.79 16.04
N LYS A 180 -0.22 -1.26 15.20
CA LYS A 180 -0.28 -2.65 14.77
C LYS A 180 0.94 -3.05 13.94
N ILE A 181 1.31 -2.22 12.98
CA ILE A 181 2.47 -2.44 12.12
C ILE A 181 3.77 -2.36 12.92
N GLU A 182 3.90 -1.40 13.84
CA GLU A 182 5.05 -1.22 14.71
C GLU A 182 5.28 -2.46 15.57
N LEU A 183 4.21 -3.03 16.13
CA LEU A 183 4.32 -4.28 16.89
C LEU A 183 4.84 -5.43 16.02
N GLN A 184 4.29 -5.62 14.81
CA GLN A 184 4.76 -6.66 13.88
C GLN A 184 6.21 -6.40 13.45
N PHE A 185 6.53 -5.17 13.07
CA PHE A 185 7.88 -4.74 12.68
C PHE A 185 8.89 -5.03 13.78
N ASN A 186 8.58 -4.69 15.03
CA ASN A 186 9.48 -4.93 16.15
C ASN A 186 9.77 -6.42 16.35
N ILE A 187 8.75 -7.27 16.29
CA ILE A 187 8.87 -8.72 16.49
C ILE A 187 9.59 -9.39 15.31
N GLU A 188 9.21 -9.05 14.08
CA GLU A 188 9.62 -9.80 12.88
C GLU A 188 10.93 -9.28 12.26
N ILE A 189 11.25 -7.99 12.45
CA ILE A 189 12.34 -7.30 11.76
C ILE A 189 13.34 -6.67 12.74
N ALA A 190 12.90 -5.78 13.63
CA ALA A 190 13.83 -5.00 14.44
C ALA A 190 14.58 -5.87 15.47
N GLN A 191 13.85 -6.70 16.24
CA GLN A 191 14.44 -7.56 17.26
C GLN A 191 15.26 -8.73 16.68
N THR A 192 14.99 -9.11 15.44
CA THR A 192 15.74 -10.17 14.73
C THR A 192 17.04 -9.67 14.10
N GLY A 193 17.27 -8.34 14.10
CA GLY A 193 18.45 -7.72 13.51
C GLY A 193 18.40 -7.66 11.98
N LYS A 194 17.26 -7.96 11.36
CA LYS A 194 17.10 -7.89 9.91
C LYS A 194 17.27 -6.46 9.40
N LEU A 195 18.02 -6.31 8.31
CA LEU A 195 18.20 -5.02 7.64
C LEU A 195 17.03 -4.68 6.70
N GLN A 196 16.20 -5.66 6.36
CA GLN A 196 15.05 -5.50 5.48
C GLN A 196 14.02 -6.60 5.77
N GLY A 197 12.80 -6.38 5.32
CA GLY A 197 11.74 -7.37 5.41
C GLY A 197 10.38 -6.72 5.25
N SER A 198 9.34 -7.53 5.28
CA SER A 198 7.96 -7.05 5.12
C SER A 198 7.01 -7.72 6.09
N VAL A 199 6.05 -6.93 6.59
CA VAL A 199 4.94 -7.39 7.43
C VAL A 199 3.63 -7.17 6.69
N TYR A 200 2.64 -8.02 6.93
CA TYR A 200 1.34 -7.93 6.29
C TYR A 200 0.23 -8.38 7.22
N GLY A 201 -1.02 -8.05 6.88
CA GLY A 201 -2.17 -8.41 7.68
C GLY A 201 -3.46 -7.73 7.23
N THR A 202 -4.40 -7.64 8.15
CA THR A 202 -5.68 -6.95 7.94
C THR A 202 -5.89 -5.83 8.95
N PHE A 203 -6.59 -4.78 8.55
CA PHE A 203 -6.95 -3.67 9.43
C PHE A 203 -8.36 -3.19 9.15
N ALA A 204 -9.09 -2.85 10.21
CA ALA A 204 -10.44 -2.31 10.09
C ALA A 204 -10.41 -0.81 10.37
N TYR A 205 -10.75 0.00 9.36
CA TYR A 205 -11.11 1.39 9.60
C TYR A 205 -12.49 1.42 10.26
N THR A 206 -12.60 2.17 11.35
CA THR A 206 -13.81 2.31 12.17
C THR A 206 -14.03 3.79 12.48
N ILE A 207 -15.25 4.14 12.92
CA ILE A 207 -15.55 5.50 13.39
C ILE A 207 -14.64 5.92 14.56
N ALA A 208 -14.18 4.97 15.36
CA ALA A 208 -13.37 5.25 16.55
C ALA A 208 -11.89 5.53 16.25
N ASN A 209 -11.34 4.95 15.18
CA ASN A 209 -9.91 4.98 14.87
C ASN A 209 -9.59 5.67 13.52
N SER A 210 -10.57 6.26 12.85
CA SER A 210 -10.35 6.85 11.53
C SER A 210 -11.29 8.01 11.24
N SER A 211 -10.96 8.81 10.23
CA SER A 211 -11.90 9.84 9.76
C SER A 211 -13.14 9.21 9.14
N LEU A 212 -14.26 9.94 9.14
CA LEU A 212 -15.50 9.48 8.51
C LEU A 212 -15.27 9.05 7.05
N ASP A 213 -14.50 9.80 6.27
CA ASP A 213 -14.19 9.46 4.87
C ASP A 213 -13.42 8.14 4.75
N GLN A 214 -12.47 7.85 5.64
CA GLN A 214 -11.75 6.57 5.64
C GLN A 214 -12.67 5.41 5.98
N TYR A 215 -13.47 5.57 7.03
CA TYR A 215 -14.44 4.56 7.44
C TYR A 215 -15.51 4.27 6.37
N THR A 216 -15.94 5.28 5.62
CA THR A 216 -16.94 5.08 4.56
C THR A 216 -16.32 4.62 3.25
N ALA A 217 -15.07 5.00 2.96
CA ALA A 217 -14.38 4.60 1.74
C ALA A 217 -13.74 3.22 1.83
N LEU A 218 -13.33 2.81 3.03
CA LEU A 218 -12.54 1.62 3.33
C LEU A 218 -13.11 0.93 4.56
N HIS A 219 -13.14 -0.39 4.58
CA HIS A 219 -13.59 -1.14 5.75
C HIS A 219 -12.48 -2.05 6.27
N ASN A 220 -12.51 -3.33 5.89
CA ASN A 220 -11.54 -4.33 6.30
C ASN A 220 -10.47 -4.46 5.21
N VAL A 221 -9.46 -3.61 5.28
CA VAL A 221 -8.38 -3.62 4.30
C VAL A 221 -7.40 -4.75 4.57
N ASN A 222 -6.75 -5.22 3.52
CA ASN A 222 -5.51 -5.97 3.63
C ASN A 222 -4.34 -4.99 3.45
N TYR A 223 -3.30 -5.11 4.26
CA TYR A 223 -2.11 -4.27 4.16
C TYR A 223 -0.83 -5.10 4.11
N GLN A 224 0.19 -4.51 3.49
CA GLN A 224 1.57 -4.93 3.52
C GLN A 224 2.46 -3.69 3.69
N VAL A 225 3.52 -3.81 4.48
CA VAL A 225 4.54 -2.77 4.61
C VAL A 225 5.91 -3.41 4.46
N ALA A 226 6.71 -2.90 3.53
CA ALA A 226 8.09 -3.31 3.34
C ALA A 226 9.03 -2.28 3.95
N PHE A 227 10.04 -2.75 4.67
CA PHE A 227 10.99 -1.94 5.42
C PHE A 227 12.42 -2.18 4.94
N LYS A 228 13.22 -1.11 4.93
CA LYS A 228 14.67 -1.18 4.74
C LYS A 228 15.36 -0.29 5.76
N LYS A 229 16.38 -0.83 6.41
CA LYS A 229 17.25 -0.09 7.32
C LYS A 229 18.04 0.96 6.54
N GLN A 230 18.03 2.16 7.08
CA GLN A 230 18.77 3.32 6.64
C GLN A 230 19.64 3.86 7.79
N SER A 231 20.52 4.81 7.47
CA SER A 231 21.42 5.47 8.41
C SER A 231 20.70 6.12 9.61
N ASN A 232 19.45 6.54 9.44
CA ASN A 232 18.63 7.24 10.44
C ASN A 232 17.44 6.42 10.98
N GLY A 233 17.33 5.13 10.65
CA GLY A 233 16.19 4.31 11.08
C GLY A 233 15.80 3.25 10.06
N TYR A 234 14.50 2.97 9.93
CA TYR A 234 13.96 2.19 8.82
C TYR A 234 13.07 3.10 8.00
N ALA A 235 13.24 3.08 6.68
CA ALA A 235 12.26 3.63 5.76
C ALA A 235 11.29 2.52 5.35
N ALA A 236 10.08 2.93 4.95
CA ALA A 236 9.01 2.00 4.66
C ALA A 236 8.21 2.39 3.42
N THR A 237 7.66 1.39 2.75
CA THR A 237 6.61 1.59 1.73
C THR A 237 5.39 0.76 2.10
N TYR A 238 4.24 1.41 2.07
CA TYR A 238 2.94 0.88 2.43
C TYR A 238 2.19 0.47 1.17
N TYR A 239 1.48 -0.65 1.26
CA TYR A 239 0.49 -1.08 0.30
C TYR A 239 -0.77 -1.53 1.04
N ILE A 240 -1.88 -0.88 0.75
CA ILE A 240 -3.19 -1.16 1.32
C ILE A 240 -4.15 -1.46 0.16
N THR A 241 -4.95 -2.51 0.29
CA THR A 241 -5.95 -2.89 -0.71
C THR A 241 -7.26 -3.29 -0.06
N ASP A 242 -8.37 -2.96 -0.74
CA ASP A 242 -9.73 -3.26 -0.30
C ASP A 242 -10.63 -3.54 -1.52
N VAL A 243 -11.84 -4.01 -1.26
CA VAL A 243 -12.93 -4.09 -2.23
C VAL A 243 -14.01 -3.10 -1.84
N TYR A 244 -14.32 -2.17 -2.73
CA TYR A 244 -15.48 -1.32 -2.56
C TYR A 244 -16.74 -2.08 -3.01
N ASP A 245 -17.50 -2.61 -2.06
CA ASP A 245 -18.62 -3.52 -2.29
C ASP A 245 -20.00 -2.94 -1.91
N PHE A 246 -20.03 -1.66 -1.52
CA PHE A 246 -21.24 -0.97 -1.06
C PHE A 246 -21.92 -1.65 0.15
N ALA A 247 -21.17 -2.31 1.04
CA ALA A 247 -21.69 -2.94 2.25
C ALA A 247 -22.12 -1.93 3.34
N TRP A 248 -22.96 -0.95 2.98
CA TRP A 248 -23.38 0.17 3.81
C TRP A 248 -24.28 -0.21 4.99
N GLY A 249 -24.87 -1.41 4.97
CA GLY A 249 -25.74 -1.92 6.03
C GLY A 249 -25.01 -2.24 7.36
N LYS A 250 -23.70 -2.01 7.44
CA LYS A 250 -22.85 -2.23 8.62
C LYS A 250 -22.47 -0.93 9.35
N TYR A 251 -23.00 0.23 8.95
CA TYR A 251 -22.58 1.55 9.43
C TYR A 251 -23.70 2.31 10.17
N ASP A 252 -23.48 2.67 11.45
CA ASP A 252 -24.53 3.14 12.37
C ASP A 252 -24.98 4.61 12.20
N SER A 253 -24.19 5.50 11.57
CA SER A 253 -24.65 6.82 11.05
C SER A 253 -23.52 7.41 10.22
N LEU A 254 -23.65 7.77 8.95
CA LEU A 254 -24.57 8.68 8.25
C LEU A 254 -25.43 7.97 7.16
N ALA A 255 -25.27 6.65 7.07
CA ALA A 255 -25.60 5.85 5.90
C ALA A 255 -26.82 4.94 6.05
N VAL A 256 -27.49 4.88 7.21
CA VAL A 256 -28.72 4.09 7.37
C VAL A 256 -29.82 4.54 6.38
N GLY A 257 -29.81 5.80 5.94
CA GLY A 257 -30.62 6.26 4.79
C GLY A 257 -29.94 6.12 3.42
N PHE A 258 -28.61 6.07 3.38
CA PHE A 258 -27.81 6.10 2.15
C PHE A 258 -27.72 4.76 1.44
N GLY A 259 -27.32 3.73 2.19
CA GLY A 259 -27.27 2.34 1.74
C GLY A 259 -28.66 1.78 1.44
N ASN A 260 -29.67 2.22 2.19
CA ASN A 260 -31.05 1.74 2.02
C ASN A 260 -31.76 2.28 0.77
N ASN A 261 -31.37 3.44 0.21
CA ASN A 261 -32.09 4.03 -0.92
C ASN A 261 -31.24 4.41 -2.15
N TYR A 262 -29.97 4.84 -2.02
CA TYR A 262 -29.22 5.41 -3.16
C TYR A 262 -28.33 4.39 -3.88
N CYS A 263 -27.56 3.59 -3.13
CA CYS A 263 -26.72 2.54 -3.73
C CYS A 263 -27.55 1.29 -4.04
N TYR A 264 -28.48 0.90 -3.17
CA TYR A 264 -29.28 -0.32 -3.34
C TYR A 264 -30.05 -0.33 -4.67
N ALA A 265 -30.73 0.77 -5.02
CA ALA A 265 -31.44 0.88 -6.29
C ALA A 265 -30.49 0.72 -7.49
N MET A 266 -29.33 1.39 -7.47
CA MET A 266 -28.33 1.27 -8.53
C MET A 266 -27.75 -0.14 -8.62
N GLN A 267 -27.49 -0.82 -7.49
CA GLN A 267 -27.02 -2.21 -7.44
C GLN A 267 -28.08 -3.17 -8.00
N THR A 268 -29.34 -3.01 -7.60
CA THR A 268 -30.45 -3.85 -8.10
C THR A 268 -30.71 -3.70 -9.59
N LEU A 269 -30.36 -2.55 -10.17
CA LEU A 269 -30.47 -2.28 -11.60
C LEU A 269 -29.17 -2.64 -12.35
N GLY A 270 -28.14 -3.13 -11.66
CA GLY A 270 -26.84 -3.45 -12.27
C GLY A 270 -26.12 -2.22 -12.84
N LEU A 271 -26.35 -1.03 -12.26
CA LEU A 271 -25.79 0.24 -12.74
C LEU A 271 -24.49 0.63 -12.04
N ILE A 272 -24.20 0.04 -10.88
CA ILE A 272 -22.95 0.20 -10.16
C ILE A 272 -22.37 -1.15 -9.79
N HIS A 273 -21.05 -1.26 -9.82
CA HIS A 273 -20.37 -2.53 -9.63
C HIS A 273 -19.23 -2.42 -8.61
N PRO A 274 -18.98 -3.49 -7.83
CA PRO A 274 -17.82 -3.56 -6.96
C PRO A 274 -16.51 -3.48 -7.73
N PHE A 275 -15.50 -2.86 -7.11
CA PHE A 275 -14.16 -2.77 -7.68
C PHE A 275 -13.09 -2.84 -6.58
N LYS A 276 -11.87 -3.15 -7.01
CA LYS A 276 -10.69 -3.19 -6.15
C LYS A 276 -10.12 -1.79 -5.94
N ILE A 277 -9.68 -1.49 -4.73
CA ILE A 277 -8.92 -0.30 -4.38
C ILE A 277 -7.46 -0.71 -4.16
N SER A 278 -6.53 0.06 -4.71
CA SER A 278 -5.10 -0.03 -4.45
C SER A 278 -4.59 1.31 -3.91
N ILE A 279 -3.92 1.28 -2.77
CA ILE A 279 -3.34 2.45 -2.11
C ILE A 279 -1.87 2.16 -1.82
N VAL A 280 -0.98 2.92 -2.44
CA VAL A 280 0.48 2.78 -2.26
C VAL A 280 1.06 4.08 -1.76
N TYR A 281 1.90 4.02 -0.71
CA TYR A 281 2.55 5.19 -0.14
C TYR A 281 3.99 4.88 0.29
N ALA A 282 4.97 5.59 -0.27
CA ALA A 282 6.38 5.49 0.11
C ALA A 282 6.81 6.66 1.00
N LEU A 283 7.60 6.32 2.04
CA LEU A 283 8.31 7.26 2.91
C LEU A 283 9.69 7.67 2.37
#